data_AF-A0A350LVJ7-F1
#
_entry.id   AF-A0A350LVJ7-F1
#
_cell.length_a   1.000
_cell.length_b   1.000
_cell.length_c   1.000
_cell.angle_alpha   90.00
_cell.angle_beta   90.00
_cell.angle_gamma   90.00
#
_symmetry.space_group_name_H-M   'P 1'
#
loop_
_entity.id
_entity.type
_entity.pdbx_description
1 polymer ?
#
loop_
_entity_poly.entity_id
_entity_poly.type
_entity_poly.pdbx_seq_one_letter_code
_entity_poly.pdbx_strand_id
1 'polypeptide(L)' 'DAIYSPITKVSYEVQPTREGQVLDYDKLTMKIETDGAITPEDAVAYAARIIQDQLSIFVN' A
#
# COMPACT_ATOMS: atom_id res chain seq x y z
N ASP A 1 -4.50 22.14 15.77
CA ASP A 1 -4.09 21.36 14.58
C ASP A 1 -5.19 20.43 14.13
N ALA A 2 -5.44 20.39 12.82
CA ALA A 2 -6.44 19.54 12.20
C ALA A 2 -5.74 18.35 11.53
N ILE A 3 -6.15 17.14 11.92
CA ILE A 3 -5.74 15.91 11.24
C ILE A 3 -6.71 15.71 10.08
N TYR A 4 -6.19 15.84 8.87
CA TYR A 4 -6.96 15.65 7.63
C TYR A 4 -6.76 14.26 7.01
N SER A 5 -5.84 13.47 7.56
CA SER A 5 -5.62 12.09 7.11
C SER A 5 -6.64 11.17 7.78
N PRO A 6 -7.45 10.42 7.00
CA PRO A 6 -8.35 9.40 7.55
C PRO A 6 -7.60 8.11 7.95
N ILE A 7 -6.27 8.07 7.77
CA ILE A 7 -5.41 6.94 8.13
C ILE A 7 -4.85 7.15 9.52
N THR A 8 -5.10 6.21 10.42
CA THR A 8 -4.66 6.26 11.81
C THR A 8 -3.37 5.46 12.03
N LYS A 9 -3.18 4.35 11.30
CA LYS A 9 -1.96 3.53 11.39
C LYS A 9 -1.71 2.71 10.13
N VAL A 10 -0.43 2.53 9.79
CA VAL A 10 0.02 1.63 8.72
C VAL A 10 1.24 0.83 9.22
N SER A 11 1.28 -0.46 8.91
CA SER A 11 2.46 -1.32 9.07
C SER A 11 2.53 -2.32 7.92
N TYR A 12 3.74 -2.72 7.54
CA TYR A 12 3.94 -3.72 6.49
C TYR A 12 5.00 -4.73 6.90
N GLU A 13 4.90 -5.93 6.34
CA GLU A 13 5.85 -7.02 6.50
C GLU A 13 6.15 -7.64 5.14
N VAL A 14 7.43 -7.87 4.87
CA VAL A 14 7.89 -8.55 3.65
C VAL A 14 8.59 -9.83 4.10
N GLN A 15 8.16 -10.95 3.55
CA GLN A 15 8.75 -12.26 3.83
C GLN A 15 9.01 -13.01 2.52
N PRO A 16 10.10 -13.78 2.42
CA PRO A 16 10.31 -14.68 1.29
C PRO A 16 9.13 -15.63 1.15
N THR A 17 8.67 -15.86 -0.08
CA THR A 17 7.55 -16.73 -0.37
C THR A 17 7.86 -17.68 -1.50
N ARG A 18 7.42 -18.92 -1.32
CA ARG A 18 7.59 -19.97 -2.32
C ARG A 18 6.29 -20.13 -3.09
N GLU A 19 6.33 -19.84 -4.38
CA GLU A 19 5.23 -20.12 -5.30
C GLU A 19 5.61 -21.34 -6.16
N GLY A 20 5.07 -22.51 -5.78
CA GLY A 20 5.38 -23.76 -6.47
C GLY A 20 6.85 -24.16 -6.36
N GLN A 21 7.58 -24.14 -7.48
CA GLN A 21 9.01 -24.46 -7.53
C GLN A 21 9.93 -23.24 -7.47
N VAL A 22 9.39 -22.02 -7.53
CA VAL A 22 10.17 -20.77 -7.52
C VAL A 22 10.27 -20.23 -6.09
N LEU A 23 11.48 -19.87 -5.68
CA LEU A 23 11.81 -19.35 -4.34
C LEU A 23 12.06 -17.83 -4.31
N ASP A 24 11.98 -17.17 -5.46
CA ASP A 24 12.48 -15.79 -5.63
C ASP A 24 11.40 -14.71 -5.48
N TYR A 25 10.23 -15.06 -4.93
CA TYR A 25 9.16 -14.11 -4.70
C TYR A 25 9.15 -13.61 -3.27
N ASP A 26 8.78 -12.35 -3.10
CA ASP A 26 8.50 -11.76 -1.81
C ASP A 26 6.98 -11.61 -1.61
N LYS A 27 6.48 -12.02 -0.44
CA LYS A 27 5.11 -11.75 -0.02
C LYS A 27 5.08 -10.50 0.85
N LEU A 28 4.42 -9.46 0.35
CA LEU A 28 4.08 -8.25 1.09
C LEU A 28 2.73 -8.42 1.79
N THR A 29 2.69 -8.18 3.10
CA THR A 29 1.46 -8.08 3.89
C THR A 29 1.38 -6.68 4.48
N MET A 30 0.28 -5.97 4.24
CA MET A 30 0.04 -4.63 4.79
C MET A 30 -1.13 -4.68 5.78
N LYS A 31 -0.98 -3.99 6.91
CA LYS A 31 -2.05 -3.75 7.87
C LYS A 31 -2.29 -2.25 7.97
N ILE A 32 -3.52 -1.84 7.69
CA ILE A 32 -3.94 -0.44 7.61
C ILE A 32 -5.15 -0.26 8.50
N GLU A 33 -5.10 0.76 9.34
CA GLU A 33 -6.18 1.17 10.23
C GLU A 33 -6.63 2.58 9.79
N THR A 34 -7.94 2.74 9.59
CA THR A 34 -8.57 4.02 9.21
C THR A 34 -9.54 4.47 10.29
N ASP A 35 -9.93 5.73 10.27
CA ASP A 35 -10.95 6.31 11.17
C ASP A 35 -12.40 6.03 10.72
N GLY A 36 -12.56 5.29 9.60
CA GLY A 36 -13.85 4.94 9.02
C GLY A 36 -14.35 5.89 7.92
N ALA A 37 -13.67 7.02 7.67
CA ALA A 37 -14.03 7.92 6.56
C ALA A 37 -13.68 7.35 5.17
N ILE A 38 -12.75 6.40 5.11
CA ILE A 38 -12.38 5.64 3.91
C ILE A 38 -12.08 4.18 4.30
N THR A 39 -12.35 3.25 3.39
CA THR A 39 -11.94 1.85 3.58
C THR A 39 -10.42 1.72 3.43
N PRO A 40 -9.77 0.76 4.12
CA PRO A 40 -8.35 0.47 3.91
C PRO A 40 -8.01 0.18 2.44
N GLU A 41 -8.87 -0.53 1.73
CA GLU A 41 -8.69 -0.90 0.33
C GLU A 41 -8.70 0.32 -0.59
N ASP A 42 -9.68 1.21 -0.43
CA ASP A 42 -9.78 2.44 -1.23
C ASP A 42 -8.59 3.38 -0.93
N ALA A 43 -8.13 3.42 0.32
CA ALA A 43 -6.95 4.19 0.69
C ALA A 43 -5.69 3.70 -0.03
N VAL A 44 -5.50 2.37 -0.14
CA VAL A 44 -4.38 1.79 -0.89
C VAL A 44 -4.50 2.09 -2.38
N ALA A 45 -5.70 1.94 -2.96
CA ALA A 45 -5.94 2.25 -4.36
C ALA A 45 -5.62 3.72 -4.69
N TYR A 46 -6.02 4.64 -3.80
CA TYR A 46 -5.74 6.06 -3.94
C TYR A 46 -4.24 6.36 -3.82
N ALA A 47 -3.55 5.76 -2.84
CA ALA A 47 -2.10 5.89 -2.68
C ALA A 47 -1.34 5.36 -3.92
N ALA A 48 -1.77 4.21 -4.46
CA ALA A 48 -1.18 3.64 -5.66
C ALA A 48 -1.36 4.55 -6.89
N ARG A 49 -2.53 5.22 -7.01
CA ARG A 49 -2.75 6.20 -8.07
C ARG A 49 -1.82 7.40 -7.94
N ILE A 50 -1.68 7.97 -6.74
CA ILE A 50 -0.76 9.09 -6.51
C ILE A 50 0.66 8.70 -6.94
N ILE A 51 1.14 7.51 -6.55
CA ILE A 51 2.48 7.04 -6.91
C ILE A 51 2.62 6.91 -8.43
N GLN A 52 1.64 6.32 -9.12
CA GLN A 52 1.64 6.21 -10.58
C GLN A 52 1.71 7.57 -11.26
N ASP A 53 0.89 8.53 -10.80
CA ASP A 53 0.87 9.89 -11.34
C ASP A 53 2.23 10.58 -11.14
N GLN A 54 2.88 10.40 -9.99
CA GLN A 54 4.23 10.93 -9.73
C GLN A 54 5.31 10.25 -10.57
N LEU A 55 5.17 8.96 -10.87
CA LEU A 55 6.13 8.22 -11.68
C LEU A 55 5.95 8.43 -13.19
N SER A 56 4.81 8.98 -13.62
CA SER A 56 4.49 9.21 -15.03
C SER A 56 5.55 10.03 -15.78
N ILE A 57 6.26 10.94 -15.10
CA ILE A 57 7.33 11.74 -15.72
C ILE A 57 8.59 10.92 -16.06
N PHE A 58 8.75 9.76 -15.43
CA PHE A 58 9.90 8.87 -15.63
C PHE A 58 9.59 7.72 -16.59
N VAL A 59 8.32 7.44 -16.83
CA VAL A 59 7.84 6.38 -17.71
C VAL A 59 7.40 7.04 -19.02
N ASN A 60 8.26 6.94 -20.04
CA ASN A 60 8.03 7.53 -21.37
C ASN A 60 7.32 6.53 -22.31
#